data_AF-A0A918DAN3-F1
#
_entry.id   AF-A0A918DAN3-F1
#
_cell.length_a   1.000
_cell.length_b   1.000
_cell.length_c   1.000
_cell.angle_alpha   90.00
_cell.angle_beta   90.00
_cell.angle_gamma   90.00
#
_symmetry.space_group_name_H-M   'P 1'
#
loop_
_entity.id
_entity.type
_entity.pdbx_description
1 polymer ?
#
loop_
_entity_poly.entity_id
_entity_poly.type
_entity_poly.pdbx_seq_one_letter_code
_entity_poly.pdbx_strand_id
1 'polypeptide(L)'
;MATSFHQQPTEQPHTPYEIACAAVTAMGDQWGARPGPWGRTGHLHNADHTPFTVGVCEAGYLYLRNDELGESLHLPLSSTADLPTLGQAIANVIGELF
;
A
#
# COMPACT_ATOMS: atom_id res chain seq x y z
N MET A 1 -20.42 -17.92 -19.39
CA MET A 1 -19.80 -16.78 -18.69
C MET A 1 -18.57 -17.30 -17.98
N ALA A 2 -17.37 -17.02 -18.50
CA ALA A 2 -16.13 -17.48 -17.88
C ALA A 2 -15.58 -16.36 -17.01
N THR A 3 -15.58 -16.60 -15.70
CA THR A 3 -15.03 -15.73 -14.66
C THR A 3 -13.53 -15.58 -14.91
N SER A 4 -13.08 -14.38 -15.29
CA SER A 4 -11.66 -14.05 -15.38
C SER A 4 -11.08 -14.07 -13.97
N PHE A 5 -10.39 -15.15 -13.61
CA PHE A 5 -9.51 -15.14 -12.45
C PHE A 5 -8.20 -14.52 -12.91
N HIS A 6 -8.05 -13.21 -12.69
CA HIS A 6 -6.75 -12.55 -12.81
C HIS A 6 -5.85 -13.20 -11.75
N GLN A 7 -5.02 -14.13 -12.18
CA GLN A 7 -4.08 -14.85 -11.33
C GLN A 7 -3.03 -13.83 -10.89
N GLN A 8 -3.22 -13.24 -9.70
CA GLN A 8 -2.17 -12.44 -9.06
C GLN A 8 -0.92 -13.33 -8.98
N PRO A 9 0.28 -12.78 -9.27
CA PRO A 9 1.52 -13.53 -9.17
C PRO A 9 1.57 -14.27 -7.82
N THR A 10 1.80 -15.58 -7.87
CA THR A 10 1.66 -16.49 -6.71
C THR A 10 2.61 -16.14 -5.56
N GLU A 11 3.67 -15.38 -5.82
CA GLU A 11 4.68 -15.00 -4.84
C GLU A 11 5.08 -13.54 -5.05
N GLN A 12 4.35 -12.63 -4.41
CA GLN A 12 4.94 -11.34 -4.05
C GLN A 12 5.76 -11.57 -2.77
N PRO A 13 7.02 -11.11 -2.70
CA PRO A 13 7.87 -11.34 -1.53
C PRO A 13 7.32 -10.67 -0.26
N HIS A 14 6.46 -9.68 -0.43
CA HIS A 14 5.83 -8.91 0.65
C HIS A 14 4.34 -8.73 0.36
N THR A 15 3.53 -8.89 1.39
CA THR A 15 2.11 -8.55 1.34
C THR A 15 1.93 -7.03 1.39
N PRO A 16 0.84 -6.49 0.82
CA PRO A 16 0.51 -5.06 0.94
C PRO A 16 0.41 -4.57 2.39
N TYR A 17 0.03 -5.46 3.32
CA TYR A 17 0.01 -5.15 4.75
C TYR A 17 1.42 -5.02 5.33
N GLU A 18 2.36 -5.91 5.01
CA GLU A 18 3.76 -5.77 5.43
C GLU A 18 4.38 -4.48 4.91
N ILE A 19 4.06 -4.12 3.66
CA ILE A 19 4.50 -2.86 3.06
C ILE A 19 3.91 -1.65 3.82
N ALA A 20 2.63 -1.71 4.21
CA ALA A 20 2.02 -0.68 5.04
C ALA A 20 2.68 -0.57 6.43
N CYS A 21 3.00 -1.69 7.08
CA CYS A 21 3.73 -1.70 8.35
C CYS A 21 5.13 -1.07 8.21
N ALA A 22 5.84 -1.33 7.11
CA ALA A 22 7.12 -0.70 6.82
C ALA A 22 6.98 0.81 6.64
N ALA A 23 5.92 1.27 5.97
CA ALA A 23 5.62 2.69 5.84
C ALA A 23 5.35 3.35 7.20
N VAL A 24 4.57 2.71 8.08
CA VAL A 24 4.34 3.21 9.46
C VAL A 24 5.65 3.39 10.22
N THR A 25 6.56 2.42 10.10
CA THR A 25 7.88 2.50 10.76
C THR A 25 8.68 3.73 10.29
N ALA A 26 8.52 4.14 9.02
CA ALA A 26 9.17 5.33 8.47
C ALA A 26 8.43 6.64 8.80
N MET A 27 7.10 6.62 8.92
CA MET A 27 6.28 7.81 9.19
C MET A 27 6.17 8.17 10.68
N GLY A 28 6.43 7.23 11.59
CA GLY A 28 6.44 7.45 13.04
C GLY A 28 5.10 7.19 13.74
N ASP A 29 5.08 7.44 15.04
CA ASP A 29 4.08 6.92 16.00
C ASP A 29 2.63 7.42 15.80
N GLN A 30 2.42 8.44 14.96
CA GLN A 30 1.09 8.98 14.65
C GLN A 30 0.32 8.14 13.63
N TRP A 31 1.00 7.19 12.98
CA TRP A 31 0.45 6.33 11.95
C TRP A 31 0.24 4.91 12.46
N GLY A 32 -0.82 4.27 11.97
CA GLY A 32 -1.12 2.86 12.17
C GLY A 32 -1.38 2.15 10.85
N ALA A 33 -1.17 0.84 10.84
CA ALA A 33 -1.47 -0.03 9.72
C ALA A 33 -2.44 -1.13 10.15
N ARG A 34 -3.37 -1.48 9.25
CA ARG A 34 -4.27 -2.63 9.41
C ARG A 34 -4.35 -3.42 8.10
N PRO A 35 -4.52 -4.75 8.16
CA PRO A 35 -4.76 -5.53 6.96
C PRO A 35 -6.13 -5.17 6.38
N GLY A 36 -6.20 -5.06 5.06
CA GLY A 36 -7.46 -4.90 4.34
C GLY A 36 -8.15 -6.24 4.08
N PRO A 37 -9.33 -6.21 3.43
CA PRO A 37 -10.13 -7.39 3.15
C PRO A 37 -9.32 -8.49 2.46
N TRP A 38 -9.38 -9.71 3.00
CA TRP A 38 -8.69 -10.89 2.49
C TRP A 38 -7.17 -10.74 2.35
N GLY A 39 -6.54 -9.80 3.06
CA GLY A 39 -5.09 -9.58 3.04
C GLY A 39 -4.55 -9.03 1.71
N ARG A 40 -5.42 -8.52 0.83
CA ARG A 40 -5.03 -8.03 -0.51
C ARG A 40 -4.61 -6.56 -0.54
N THR A 41 -4.83 -5.85 0.55
CA THR A 41 -4.46 -4.44 0.73
C THR A 41 -3.94 -4.22 2.15
N GLY A 42 -3.15 -3.17 2.35
CA GLY A 42 -2.80 -2.63 3.66
C GLY A 42 -3.45 -1.26 3.80
N HIS A 43 -4.08 -0.97 4.92
CA HIS A 43 -4.67 0.35 5.16
C HIS A 43 -3.84 1.10 6.20
N LEU A 44 -3.43 2.31 5.84
CA LEU A 44 -2.79 3.27 6.72
C LEU A 44 -3.85 4.20 7.29
N HIS A 45 -3.71 4.56 8.56
CA HIS A 45 -4.58 5.52 9.22
C HIS A 45 -3.79 6.36 10.23
N ASN A 46 -4.20 7.60 10.42
CA ASN A 46 -3.71 8.47 11.49
C ASN A 46 -4.86 8.82 12.45
N ALA A 47 -4.59 9.68 13.44
CA ALA A 47 -5.59 10.16 14.40
C ALA A 47 -6.75 10.95 13.74
N ASP A 48 -6.49 11.59 12.60
CA ASP A 48 -7.47 12.38 11.84
C ASP A 48 -8.39 11.50 10.95
N HIS A 49 -8.20 10.18 10.99
CA HIS A 49 -8.94 9.18 10.23
C HIS A 49 -8.74 9.17 8.71
N THR A 50 -7.80 9.95 8.15
CA THR A 50 -7.50 9.92 6.71
C THR A 50 -6.98 8.53 6.31
N PRO A 51 -7.77 7.71 5.58
CA PRO A 51 -7.38 6.34 5.29
C PRO A 51 -6.64 6.31 3.96
N PHE A 52 -5.43 5.77 3.96
CA PHE A 52 -4.75 5.40 2.72
C PHE A 52 -4.79 3.90 2.52
N THR A 53 -5.08 3.46 1.30
CA THR A 53 -5.07 2.05 0.92
C THR A 53 -3.83 1.77 0.05
N VAL A 54 -2.96 0.91 0.56
CA VAL A 54 -1.81 0.34 -0.15
C VAL A 54 -2.23 -0.95 -0.83
N GLY A 55 -1.90 -1.10 -2.10
CA GLY A 55 -2.12 -2.35 -2.83
C GLY A 55 -1.15 -2.51 -3.99
N VAL A 56 -1.27 -3.62 -4.70
CA VAL A 56 -0.48 -3.91 -5.89
C VAL A 56 -1.41 -4.08 -7.07
N CYS A 57 -1.13 -3.39 -8.17
CA CYS A 57 -1.90 -3.48 -9.39
C CYS A 57 -1.61 -4.78 -10.16
N GLU A 58 -2.38 -5.07 -11.20
CA GLU A 58 -2.19 -6.30 -12.01
C GLU A 58 -0.82 -6.39 -12.67
N ALA A 59 -0.18 -5.25 -12.94
CA ALA A 59 1.17 -5.17 -13.50
C ALA A 59 2.29 -5.34 -12.44
N GLY A 60 1.95 -5.57 -11.17
CA GLY A 60 2.92 -5.77 -10.09
C GLY A 60 3.50 -4.49 -9.50
N TYR A 61 2.96 -3.31 -9.86
CA TYR A 61 3.37 -2.03 -9.28
C TYR A 61 2.57 -1.70 -8.02
N LEU A 62 3.25 -1.06 -7.08
CA LEU A 62 2.61 -0.54 -5.88
C LEU A 62 1.71 0.65 -6.22
N TYR A 63 0.53 0.70 -5.62
CA TYR A 63 -0.31 1.88 -5.63
C TYR A 63 -0.70 2.29 -4.21
N LEU A 64 -0.91 3.58 -4.04
CA LEU A 64 -1.44 4.20 -2.84
C LEU A 64 -2.72 4.95 -3.22
N ARG A 65 -3.83 4.64 -2.58
CA ARG A 65 -5.10 5.34 -2.76
C ARG A 65 -5.40 6.18 -1.52
N ASN A 66 -5.72 7.45 -1.71
CA ASN A 66 -6.33 8.29 -0.68
C ASN A 66 -7.84 8.03 -0.70
N ASP A 67 -8.36 7.40 0.35
CA ASP A 67 -9.77 7.00 0.40
C ASP A 67 -10.72 8.20 0.63
N GLU A 68 -10.23 9.34 1.12
CA GLU A 68 -11.04 10.55 1.29
C GLU A 68 -11.27 11.29 -0.04
N LEU A 69 -10.21 11.41 -0.84
CA LEU A 69 -10.24 12.11 -2.12
C LEU A 69 -10.66 11.19 -3.28
N GLY A 70 -10.58 9.87 -3.09
CA GLY A 70 -10.82 8.88 -4.14
C GLY A 70 -9.69 8.81 -5.19
N GLU A 71 -8.55 9.44 -4.91
CA GLU A 71 -7.41 9.51 -5.82
C GLU A 71 -6.43 8.35 -5.59
N SER A 72 -5.88 7.80 -6.67
CA SER A 72 -4.90 6.72 -6.63
C SER A 72 -3.61 7.12 -7.33
N LEU A 73 -2.49 7.02 -6.61
CA LEU A 73 -1.15 7.21 -7.13
C LEU A 73 -0.48 5.86 -7.34
N HIS A 74 0.07 5.65 -8.53
CA HIS A 74 0.93 4.50 -8.80
C HIS A 74 2.37 4.89 -8.56
N LEU A 75 3.07 4.13 -7.71
CA LEU A 75 4.48 4.33 -7.48
C LEU A 75 5.25 3.57 -8.58
N PRO A 76 6.35 4.14 -9.13
CA PRO A 76 7.19 3.46 -10.11
C PRO A 76 8.09 2.39 -9.47
N LEU A 77 7.54 1.62 -8.52
CA LEU A 77 8.23 0.59 -7.76
C LEU A 77 7.50 -0.74 -7.94
N SER A 78 8.28 -1.76 -8.27
CA SER A 78 7.82 -3.15 -8.29
C SER A 78 7.54 -3.62 -6.87
N SER A 79 6.48 -4.41 -6.67
CA SER A 79 6.19 -5.11 -5.41
C SER A 79 7.31 -6.09 -4.98
N THR A 80 8.30 -6.31 -5.85
CA THR A 80 9.48 -7.14 -5.58
C THR A 80 10.67 -6.37 -5.00
N ALA A 81 10.58 -5.04 -4.88
CA ALA A 81 11.62 -4.26 -4.22
C ALA A 81 11.70 -4.60 -2.72
N ASP A 82 12.79 -4.22 -2.07
CA ASP A 82 12.99 -4.46 -0.65
C ASP A 82 11.97 -3.69 0.18
N LEU A 83 11.49 -4.34 1.25
CA LEU A 83 10.45 -3.83 2.12
C LEU A 83 10.73 -2.42 2.69
N PRO A 84 11.96 -2.08 3.13
CA PRO A 84 12.27 -0.71 3.58
C PRO A 84 12.13 0.33 2.48
N THR A 85 12.60 0.05 1.26
CA THR A 85 12.43 0.95 0.10
C THR A 85 10.96 1.16 -0.24
N LEU A 86 10.15 0.11 -0.24
CA LEU A 86 8.71 0.20 -0.47
C LEU A 86 8.02 1.05 0.61
N GLY A 87 8.36 0.81 1.89
CA GLY A 87 7.83 1.58 3.02
C GLY A 87 8.22 3.06 2.94
N GLN A 88 9.48 3.36 2.65
CA GLN A 88 9.97 4.74 2.54
C GLN A 88 9.31 5.48 1.37
N ALA A 89 9.08 4.81 0.24
CA ALA A 89 8.42 5.42 -0.90
C ALA A 89 6.98 5.85 -0.59
N ILE A 90 6.23 5.01 0.14
CA ILE A 90 4.89 5.39 0.62
C ILE A 90 4.98 6.55 1.60
N ALA A 91 5.91 6.49 2.56
CA ALA A 91 6.09 7.53 3.57
C ALA A 91 6.40 8.89 2.93
N ASN A 92 7.25 8.93 1.90
CA ASN A 92 7.57 10.15 1.17
C ASN A 92 6.34 10.71 0.45
N VAL A 93 5.57 9.88 -0.24
CA VAL A 93 4.34 10.31 -0.93
C VAL A 93 3.34 10.90 0.07
N ILE A 94 3.12 10.24 1.21
CA ILE A 94 2.20 10.73 2.24
C ILE A 94 2.73 12.03 2.85
N GLY A 95 4.03 12.13 3.11
CA GLY A 95 4.66 13.36 3.62
C GLY A 95 4.64 14.54 2.66
N GLU A 96 4.43 14.33 1.35
CA GLU A 96 4.20 15.41 0.39
C GLU A 96 2.75 15.92 0.39
N LEU A 97 1.82 15.16 0.99
CA LEU A 97 0.39 15.51 1.09
C LEU A 97 0.06 16.33 2.36
N PHE A 98 0.97 16.41 3.34
CA PHE A 98 0.81 17.10 4.63
C PHE A 98 1.99 18.05 4.90
#